data_AF-A0A4R6ISJ9-F1
#
_entry.id   AF-A0A4R6ISJ9-F1
#
_cell.length_a   1.000
_cell.length_b   1.000
_cell.length_c   1.000
_cell.angle_alpha   90.00
_cell.angle_beta   90.00
_cell.angle_gamma   90.00
#
_symmetry.space_group_name_H-M   'P 1'
#
loop_
_entity.id
_entity.type
_entity.pdbx_description
1 polymer ?
#
loop_
_entity_poly.entity_id
_entity_poly.type
_entity_poly.pdbx_seq_one_letter_code
_entity_poly.pdbx_strand_id
1 'polypeptide(L)' 'MKILFILLLISCSTTSPKQLVYICNSGNATKYHYSATCRGLGTCQYKVTKISLEDAKSKGKTLCKWEGN' A
#
# COMPACT_ATOMS: atom_id res chain seq x y z
N MET A 1 23.18 47.70 -2.54
CA MET A 1 23.64 46.33 -2.85
C MET A 1 22.86 45.36 -1.97
N LYS A 2 21.57 45.20 -2.27
CA LYS A 2 20.54 44.66 -1.37
C LYS A 2 19.53 43.90 -2.21
N ILE A 3 19.96 42.80 -2.80
CA ILE A 3 19.08 41.82 -3.41
C ILE A 3 19.58 40.50 -2.82
N LEU A 4 19.26 40.28 -1.55
CA LEU A 4 18.25 39.29 -1.19
C LEU A 4 18.51 38.01 -1.96
N PHE A 5 19.51 37.27 -1.48
CA PHE A 5 19.86 35.91 -1.86
C PHE A 5 18.67 35.02 -1.51
N ILE A 6 17.67 35.03 -2.38
CA ILE A 6 16.50 34.15 -2.32
C ILE A 6 17.00 32.78 -2.80
N LEU A 7 17.72 32.06 -1.93
CA LEU A 7 17.84 30.61 -2.09
C LEU A 7 16.48 30.03 -1.68
N LEU A 8 15.64 29.94 -2.70
CA LEU A 8 14.43 29.13 -2.72
C LEU A 8 14.82 27.71 -2.28
N LEU A 9 14.55 27.41 -1.00
CA LEU A 9 14.57 26.06 -0.46
C LEU A 9 13.48 25.28 -1.18
N ILE A 10 13.82 24.72 -2.34
CA ILE A 10 13.00 23.77 -3.06
C ILE A 10 12.99 22.50 -2.20
N SER A 11 11.96 22.37 -1.37
CA SER A 11 11.65 21.15 -0.66
C SER A 11 11.32 20.07 -1.68
N CYS A 12 12.32 19.26 -2.02
CA CYS A 12 12.12 18.04 -2.79
C CYS A 12 11.33 17.07 -1.92
N SER A 13 10.02 17.03 -2.09
CA SER A 13 9.18 16.00 -1.48
C SER A 13 9.51 14.66 -2.12
N THR A 14 10.41 13.89 -1.50
CA THR A 14 10.66 12.51 -1.86
C THR A 14 9.38 11.72 -1.63
N THR A 15 8.60 11.49 -2.68
CA THR A 15 7.49 10.53 -2.64
C THR A 15 8.12 9.15 -2.51
N SER A 16 8.07 8.60 -1.29
CA SER A 16 8.46 7.21 -1.06
C SER A 16 7.65 6.31 -2.00
N PRO A 17 8.27 5.29 -2.62
CA PRO A 17 7.55 4.36 -3.47
C PRO A 17 6.45 3.69 -2.65
N LYS A 18 5.19 3.98 -2.99
CA LYS A 18 4.03 3.37 -2.33
C LYS A 18 4.04 1.88 -2.65
N GLN A 19 4.30 1.07 -1.64
CA GLN A 19 4.25 -0.37 -1.78
C GLN A 19 2.80 -0.79 -2.06
N LEU A 20 2.54 -1.35 -3.24
CA LEU A 20 1.21 -1.81 -3.61
C LEU A 20 1.01 -3.25 -3.13
N VAL A 21 -0.18 -3.52 -2.61
CA VAL A 21 -0.62 -4.83 -2.11
C VAL A 21 -1.97 -5.19 -2.70
N TYR A 22 -2.27 -6.47 -2.72
CA TYR A 22 -3.53 -7.02 -3.19
C TYR A 22 -4.47 -7.26 -2.01
N ILE A 23 -5.73 -6.91 -2.19
CA ILE A 23 -6.80 -7.23 -1.25
C ILE A 23 -7.96 -7.90 -1.97
N CYS A 24 -8.63 -8.80 -1.26
CA CYS A 24 -9.93 -9.32 -1.70
C CYS A 24 -11.00 -8.27 -1.36
N ASN A 25 -11.80 -7.82 -2.34
CA ASN A 25 -12.92 -6.90 -2.11
C ASN A 25 -14.16 -7.63 -1.55
N SER A 26 -13.94 -8.45 -0.52
CA SER A 26 -15.00 -9.07 0.26
C SER A 26 -15.14 -8.30 1.58
N GLY A 27 -16.37 -8.10 2.06
CA GLY A 27 -16.60 -7.50 3.38
C GLY A 27 -15.92 -8.27 4.52
N ASN A 28 -15.72 -9.58 4.33
CA ASN A 28 -15.09 -10.46 5.33
C ASN A 28 -13.55 -10.53 5.23
N ALA A 29 -12.94 -9.87 4.23
CA ALA A 29 -11.50 -9.95 4.01
C ALA A 29 -10.73 -9.04 4.98
N THR A 30 -10.11 -9.63 5.99
CA THR A 30 -9.27 -8.94 6.99
C THR A 30 -7.79 -8.92 6.64
N LYS A 31 -7.40 -9.56 5.52
CA LYS A 31 -5.99 -9.74 5.13
C LYS A 31 -5.65 -8.98 3.85
N TYR A 32 -4.41 -8.51 3.76
CA TYR A 32 -3.78 -8.05 2.52
C TYR A 32 -2.67 -9.01 2.10
N HIS A 33 -2.32 -8.99 0.82
CA HIS A 33 -1.41 -9.92 0.20
C HIS A 33 -0.36 -9.19 -0.66
N TYR A 34 0.89 -9.65 -0.66
CA TYR A 34 1.92 -9.10 -1.55
C TYR A 34 1.83 -9.69 -2.95
N SER A 35 1.43 -10.95 -3.07
CA SER A 35 1.23 -11.64 -4.33
C SER A 35 -0.25 -11.83 -4.68
N ALA A 36 -0.57 -11.63 -5.96
CA ALA A 36 -1.88 -11.99 -6.53
C ALA A 36 -2.12 -13.51 -6.53
N THR A 37 -1.06 -14.31 -6.45
CA THR A 37 -1.12 -15.78 -6.48
C THR A 37 -1.02 -16.40 -5.09
N CYS A 38 -1.10 -15.58 -4.03
CA CYS A 38 -1.08 -16.08 -2.66
C CYS A 38 -2.19 -17.12 -2.46
N ARG A 39 -1.87 -18.25 -1.82
CA ARG A 39 -2.82 -19.34 -1.53
C ARG A 39 -4.09 -18.86 -0.83
N GLY A 40 -3.95 -17.89 0.09
CA GLY A 40 -5.10 -17.30 0.78
C GLY A 40 -5.94 -16.35 -0.08
N LEU A 41 -5.38 -15.82 -1.17
CA LEU A 41 -6.10 -14.97 -2.12
C LEU A 41 -6.79 -15.80 -3.20
N GLY A 42 -6.26 -16.97 -3.55
CA GLY A 42 -6.85 -17.87 -4.55
C GLY A 42 -8.26 -18.38 -4.20
N THR A 43 -8.65 -18.35 -2.92
CA THR A 43 -10.01 -18.69 -2.47
C THR A 43 -10.99 -17.51 -2.53
N CYS A 44 -10.52 -16.31 -2.86
CA CYS A 44 -11.37 -15.12 -2.98
C CYS A 44 -12.30 -15.26 -4.20
N GLN A 45 -13.61 -15.31 -3.96
CA GLN A 45 -14.63 -15.32 -5.01
C GLN A 45 -14.98 -13.92 -5.54
N TYR A 46 -14.42 -12.88 -4.90
CA TYR A 46 -14.67 -11.48 -5.23
C TYR A 46 -13.53 -10.88 -6.06
N LYS A 47 -13.74 -9.66 -6.55
CA LYS A 47 -12.70 -8.93 -7.27
C LYS A 47 -11.49 -8.67 -6.36
N VAL A 48 -10.31 -9.07 -6.84
CA VAL A 48 -9.04 -8.69 -6.24
C VAL A 48 -8.69 -7.28 -6.70
N THR A 49 -8.39 -6.37 -5.76
CA THR A 49 -7.98 -5.00 -6.05
C THR A 49 -6.59 -4.73 -5.49
N LYS A 50 -5.82 -3.88 -6.20
CA LYS A 50 -4.53 -3.37 -5.71
C LYS A 50 -4.77 -2.06 -4.97
N ILE A 51 -4.25 -1.96 -3.76
CA ILE A 51 -4.25 -0.72 -2.96
C ILE A 51 -2.85 -0.50 -2.39
N SER A 52 -2.59 0.67 -1.82
CA SER A 52 -1.33 0.89 -1.11
C SER A 52 -1.28 0.09 0.20
N LEU A 53 -0.08 -0.26 0.65
CA LEU A 53 0.14 -0.89 1.95
C LEU A 53 -0.38 -0.01 3.09
N GLU A 54 -0.23 1.31 2.94
CA GLU A 54 -0.76 2.31 3.87
C GLU A 54 -2.29 2.24 3.94
N ASP A 55 -2.98 2.17 2.80
CA ASP A 55 -4.44 2.01 2.74
C ASP A 55 -4.91 0.68 3.32
N ALA A 56 -4.13 -0.39 3.12
CA ALA A 56 -4.44 -1.69 3.69
C ALA A 56 -4.36 -1.64 5.22
N LYS A 57 -3.30 -1.04 5.75
CA LYS A 57 -3.10 -0.83 7.20
C LYS A 57 -4.15 0.10 7.79
N SER A 58 -4.49 1.21 7.11
CA SER A 58 -5.51 2.16 7.57
C SER A 58 -6.91 1.53 7.61
N LYS A 59 -7.20 0.59 6.71
CA LYS A 59 -8.42 -0.24 6.72
C LYS A 59 -8.38 -1.37 7.77
N GLY A 60 -7.36 -1.44 8.62
CA GLY A 60 -7.21 -2.48 9.65
C GLY A 60 -6.90 -3.87 9.07
N LYS A 61 -6.47 -3.97 7.81
CA LYS A 61 -6.09 -5.25 7.21
C LYS A 61 -4.70 -5.65 7.67
N THR A 62 -4.50 -6.95 7.88
CA THR A 62 -3.23 -7.52 8.36
C THR A 62 -2.58 -8.40 7.29
N LEU A 63 -1.28 -8.66 7.40
CA LEU A 63 -0.57 -9.50 6.43
C LEU A 63 -1.14 -10.94 6.44
N CYS A 64 -1.24 -11.54 5.25
CA CYS A 64 -1.58 -12.93 5.12
C CYS A 64 -0.55 -13.84 5.79
N LYS A 65 -0.99 -14.78 6.63
CA LYS A 65 -0.10 -15.71 7.37
C LYS A 65 0.81 -16.52 6.43
N TRP A 66 0.34 -16.84 5.23
CA TRP A 66 1.10 -17.57 4.21
C TRP A 66 2.29 -16.81 3.65
N GLU A 67 2.29 -15.48 3.77
CA GLU A 67 3.37 -14.59 3.27
C GLU A 67 4.20 -14.01 4.42
N GLY A 68 3.84 -14.28 5.67
CA GLY A 68 4.50 -13.75 6.86
C GLY A 68 5.46 -14.73 7.53
N ASN A 69 5.89 -15.79 6.84
CA ASN A 69 6.82 -16.80 7.34
C ASN A 69 8.01 -16.98 6.39
#